data_AF-A0A940DZB3-F1
#
_entry.id   AF-A0A940DZB3-F1
#
_cell.length_a   1.000
_cell.length_b   1.000
_cell.length_c   1.000
_cell.angle_alpha   90.00
_cell.angle_beta   90.00
_cell.angle_gamma   90.00
#
_symmetry.space_group_name_H-M   'P 1'
#
loop_
_entity.id
_entity.type
_entity.pdbx_description
1 polymer ?
#
loop_
_entity_poly.entity_id
_entity_poly.type
_entity_poly.pdbx_seq_one_letter_code
_entity_poly.pdbx_strand_id
1 'polypeptide(L)' 'MGIYLGKGQFIHASSKGIAISSVYSSYNTEHFLGYGRF' A
#
# COMPACT_ATOMS: atom_id res chain seq x y z
N MET A 1 4.14 -4.68 2.90
CA MET A 1 5.07 -3.95 2.01
C MET A 1 4.51 -3.97 0.60
N GLY A 2 4.71 -2.90 -0.17
CA GLY A 2 4.20 -2.79 -1.54
C GLY A 2 4.91 -1.70 -2.34
N ILE A 3 4.66 -1.66 -3.64
CA ILE A 3 5.24 -0.66 -4.55
C ILE A 3 4.23 0.47 -4.72
N TYR A 4 4.63 1.69 -4.40
CA TYR A 4 3.78 2.86 -4.58
C TYR A 4 3.61 3.19 -6.07
N LEU A 5 2.36 3.32 -6.50
CA LEU A 5 2.00 3.57 -7.91
C LEU A 5 1.65 5.05 -8.18
N GLY A 6 1.56 5.86 -7.12
CA GLY A 6 1.08 7.24 -7.20
C GLY A 6 -0.39 7.38 -6.80
N LYS A 7 -0.84 8.63 -6.61
CA LYS A 7 -2.22 8.97 -6.23
C LYS A 7 -2.74 8.22 -4.98
N GLY A 8 -1.86 7.94 -4.01
CA GLY A 8 -2.22 7.19 -2.81
C GLY A 8 -2.43 5.69 -3.04
N GLN A 9 -2.10 5.15 -4.22
CA GLN A 9 -2.27 3.73 -4.53
C GLN A 9 -0.94 2.99 -4.47
N PHE A 10 -0.99 1.72 -4.09
CA PHE A 10 0.15 0.82 -4.09
C PHE A 10 -0.28 -0.59 -4.47
N ILE A 11 0.64 -1.35 -5.08
CA ILE A 11 0.47 -2.78 -5.38
C ILE A 11 1.16 -3.62 -4.31
N HIS A 12 0.49 -4.66 -3.84
CA HIS A 12 1.00 -5.56 -2.80
C HIS A 12 0.39 -6.97 -2.89
N ALA A 13 1.02 -7.92 -2.19
CA ALA A 13 0.46 -9.26 -2.01
C ALA A 13 -0.57 -9.24 -0.87
N SER A 14 -1.83 -9.47 -1.21
CA SER A 14 -2.95 -9.58 -0.26
C SER A 14 -3.28 -11.04 0.04
N SER A 15 -4.22 -11.26 0.97
CA SER A 15 -4.76 -12.60 1.28
C SER A 15 -5.48 -13.28 0.10
N LYS A 16 -5.84 -12.53 -0.95
CA LYS A 16 -6.50 -13.03 -2.17
C LYS A 16 -5.61 -12.93 -3.41
N GLY A 17 -4.30 -12.80 -3.23
CA GLY A 17 -3.33 -12.61 -4.33
C GLY A 17 -2.93 -11.16 -4.53
N ILE A 18 -2.44 -10.83 -5.73
CA ILE A 18 -1.95 -9.47 -6.04
C ILE A 18 -3.12 -8.49 -6.06
N ALA A 19 -2.98 -7.39 -5.32
CA ALA A 19 -4.01 -6.36 -5.21
C ALA A 19 -3.42 -4.95 -5.30
N ILE A 20 -4.22 -4.03 -5.81
CA ILE A 20 -4.00 -2.59 -5.69
C ILE A 20 -4.83 -2.10 -4.51
N SER A 21 -4.24 -1.30 -3.63
CA SER A 21 -4.89 -0.78 -2.43
C SER A 21 -4.55 0.69 -2.21
N SER A 22 -5.36 1.37 -1.39
CA SER A 22 -5.16 2.77 -1.03
C SER A 22 -4.37 2.88 0.27
N VAL A 23 -3.35 3.74 0.29
CA VAL A 23 -2.63 4.15 1.51
C VAL A 23 -3.57 4.82 2.50
N TYR A 24 -4.62 5.48 2.01
CA TYR A 24 -5.59 6.22 2.82
C TYR A 24 -6.76 5.37 3.33
N SER A 25 -6.69 4.03 3.24
CA SER A 25 -7.68 3.18 3.90
C SER A 25 -7.53 3.29 5.43
N SER A 26 -8.59 3.07 6.21
CA SER A 26 -8.50 3.13 7.69
C SER A 26 -7.40 2.19 8.23
N TYR A 27 -7.37 0.94 7.77
CA TYR A 27 -6.32 -0.02 8.13
C TYR A 27 -4.92 0.48 7.78
N ASN A 28 -4.70 0.96 6.55
CA ASN A 28 -3.37 1.41 6.16
C ASN A 28 -3.00 2.71 6.88
N THR A 29 -3.93 3.62 7.14
CA THR A 29 -3.66 4.86 7.87
C THR A 29 -3.15 4.59 9.29
N GLU A 30 -3.67 3.56 9.97
CA GLU A 30 -3.23 3.14 11.31
C GLU A 30 -1.91 2.37 11.30
N HIS A 31 -1.59 1.68 10.21
CA HIS A 31 -0.44 0.77 10.11
C HIS A 31 0.68 1.26 9.18
N PHE A 32 0.55 2.46 8.62
CA PHE A 32 1.51 3.00 7.65
C PHE A 32 2.76 3.53 8.36
N LEU A 33 3.90 2.93 8.03
CA LEU A 33 5.21 3.31 8.59
C LEU A 33 5.98 4.30 7.72
N GLY A 34 5.67 4.37 6.43
CA GLY A 34 6.38 5.22 5.46
C GLY A 34 6.76 4.47 4.17
N TYR A 35 7.53 5.14 3.31
CA TYR A 35 8.10 4.58 2.09
C TYR A 35 9.53 5.08 1.88
N GLY A 36 10.35 4.25 1.22
CA GLY A 36 11.71 4.58 0.80
C GLY A 36 11.86 4.48 -0.71
N ARG A 37 12.96 5.03 -1.24
CA ARG A 37 13.36 4.92 -2.65
C ARG A 37 14.69 4.19 -2.74
N PHE A 38 14.75 3.19 -3.61
CA PHE A 38 15.94 2.41 -3.94
C PHE A 38 16.29 2.62 -5.41
#